data_AF-A0A7I5E9G2-F1
#
_entry.id   AF-A0A7I5E9G2-F1
#
_cell.length_a   1.000
_cell.length_b   1.000
_cell.length_c   1.000
_cell.angle_alpha   90.00
_cell.angle_beta   90.00
_cell.angle_gamma   90.00
#
_symmetry.space_group_name_H-M   'P 1'
#
loop_
_entity.id
_entity.type
_entity.pdbx_description
1 polymer ?
#
loop_
_entity_poly.entity_id
_entity_poly.type
_entity_poly.pdbx_seq_one_letter_code
_entity_poly.pdbx_strand_id
1 'polypeptide(L)'
;MERVLCHGDLWSMNTLWRLKENGLSLAALIDYQAAHFGCAGTDFVRLFVTCLSGKHRRAHWEELLEVFYGYLLEELGGSEVPYTLEQLKESYRRFFPIGGFIALTLMGTLFESLFKYSDEGLRQKCLETVCEKIDFVLDDIFYYHDRNTRIQKGEQVA
;
A
#
# COMPACT_ATOMS: atom_id res chain seq x y z
N MET A 1 -14.31 4.87 -12.13
CA MET A 1 -12.90 5.26 -11.97
C MET A 1 -12.24 5.14 -13.32
N GLU A 2 -11.74 6.26 -13.81
CA GLU A 2 -10.86 6.33 -14.97
C GLU A 2 -9.50 5.70 -14.67
N ARG A 3 -8.79 5.30 -15.73
CA ARG A 3 -7.45 4.74 -15.60
C ARG A 3 -6.45 5.88 -15.40
N VAL A 4 -5.67 5.81 -14.34
CA VAL A 4 -4.61 6.78 -14.05
C VAL A 4 -3.24 6.12 -14.15
N LEU A 5 -2.19 6.94 -14.29
CA LEU A 5 -0.82 6.45 -14.26
C LEU A 5 -0.46 6.03 -12.84
N CYS A 6 -0.23 4.74 -12.64
CA CYS A 6 0.26 4.17 -11.39
C CYS A 6 1.77 3.92 -11.51
N HIS A 7 2.49 4.10 -10.40
CA HIS A 7 3.90 3.75 -10.27
C HIS A 7 4.13 2.24 -10.42
N GLY A 8 3.21 1.43 -9.89
CA GLY A 8 3.23 -0.04 -9.97
C GLY A 8 4.19 -0.73 -8.99
N ASP A 9 5.21 -0.01 -8.51
CA ASP A 9 6.13 -0.47 -7.48
C ASP A 9 6.48 0.62 -6.45
N LEU A 10 5.47 1.22 -5.82
CA LEU A 10 5.66 2.31 -4.85
C LEU A 10 5.90 1.80 -3.42
N TRP A 11 7.13 1.91 -2.92
CA TRP A 11 7.53 1.50 -1.57
C TRP A 11 8.77 2.29 -1.11
N SER A 12 9.20 2.07 0.14
CA SER A 12 10.27 2.85 0.77
C SER A 12 11.59 2.85 0.00
N MET A 13 11.97 1.74 -0.65
CA MET A 13 13.21 1.65 -1.43
C MET A 13 13.16 2.44 -2.75
N ASN A 14 11.96 2.71 -3.27
CA ASN A 14 11.73 3.51 -4.47
C ASN A 14 11.34 4.96 -4.14
N THR A 15 11.51 5.36 -2.88
CA THR A 15 11.19 6.71 -2.37
C THR A 15 12.47 7.36 -1.85
N LEU A 16 12.99 8.35 -2.57
CA LEU A 16 14.18 9.08 -2.16
C LEU A 16 13.82 10.28 -1.29
N TRP A 17 14.54 10.45 -0.19
CA TRP A 17 14.33 11.52 0.77
C TRP A 17 15.54 12.46 0.81
N ARG A 18 15.28 13.77 0.91
CA ARG A 18 16.28 14.80 1.16
C ARG A 18 16.18 15.29 2.59
N LEU A 19 17.28 15.21 3.33
CA LEU A 19 17.39 15.81 4.65
C LEU A 19 17.43 17.33 4.55
N LYS A 20 16.54 17.99 5.29
CA LYS A 20 16.45 19.45 5.49
C LYS A 20 16.59 19.74 6.98
N GLU A 21 16.82 21.01 7.33
CA GLU A 21 16.98 21.45 8.72
C GLU A 21 15.82 21.01 9.64
N ASN A 22 14.59 20.97 9.11
CA ASN A 22 13.38 20.63 9.86
C ASN A 22 12.85 19.19 9.58
N GLY A 23 13.67 18.31 9.02
CA GLY A 23 13.30 16.90 8.79
C GLY A 23 13.49 16.41 7.36
N LEU A 24 12.72 15.40 6.96
CA LEU A 24 12.82 14.80 5.63
C LEU A 24 11.81 15.44 4.67
N SER A 25 12.24 15.66 3.43
CA SER A 25 11.37 16.05 2.33
C SER A 25 11.50 15.05 1.19
N LEU A 26 10.39 14.73 0.52
CA LEU A 26 10.41 13.86 -0.65
C LEU A 26 11.30 14.49 -1.74
N ALA A 27 12.30 13.76 -2.20
CA ALA A 27 13.24 14.22 -3.22
C ALA A 27 12.85 13.71 -4.60
N ALA A 28 12.52 12.43 -4.72
CA ALA A 28 12.08 11.79 -5.95
C ALA A 28 11.42 10.45 -5.65
N LEU A 29 10.52 10.04 -6.55
CA LEU A 29 10.13 8.65 -6.73
C LEU A 29 10.94 8.09 -7.91
N ILE A 30 11.40 6.86 -7.82
CA ILE A 30 12.27 6.23 -8.82
C ILE A 30 11.79 4.81 -9.16
N ASP A 31 12.40 4.22 -10.18
CA ASP A 31 12.12 2.84 -10.60
C ASP A 31 10.69 2.62 -11.13
N TYR A 32 10.38 3.30 -12.23
CA TYR A 32 9.10 3.24 -12.94
C TYR A 32 8.99 2.03 -13.88
N GLN A 33 9.80 0.98 -13.72
CA GLN A 33 9.77 -0.18 -14.62
C GLN A 33 8.44 -0.96 -14.60
N ALA A 34 7.67 -0.81 -13.52
CA ALA A 34 6.33 -1.38 -13.35
C ALA A 34 5.19 -0.37 -13.60
N ALA A 35 5.51 0.84 -14.07
CA ALA A 35 4.50 1.89 -14.28
C ALA A 35 3.49 1.49 -15.36
N HIS A 36 2.22 1.74 -15.10
CA HIS A 36 1.12 1.34 -15.99
C HIS A 36 -0.13 2.18 -15.75
N PHE A 37 -1.04 2.19 -16.73
CA PHE A 37 -2.36 2.79 -16.54
C PHE A 37 -3.31 1.80 -15.85
N GLY A 38 -3.72 2.11 -14.62
CA GLY A 38 -4.52 1.24 -13.76
C GLY A 38 -5.49 2.01 -12.86
N CYS A 39 -5.93 1.38 -11.77
CA CYS A 39 -6.66 2.06 -10.71
C CYS A 39 -5.70 2.58 -9.65
N ALA A 40 -5.97 3.75 -9.09
CA ALA A 40 -5.10 4.38 -8.09
C ALA A 40 -4.89 3.51 -6.83
N GLY A 41 -5.85 2.63 -6.50
CA GLY A 41 -5.73 1.71 -5.37
C GLY A 41 -4.54 0.74 -5.44
N THR A 42 -3.97 0.47 -6.62
CA THR A 42 -2.83 -0.45 -6.76
C THR A 42 -1.59 0.05 -6.01
N ASP A 43 -1.23 1.31 -6.20
CA ASP A 43 -0.09 1.93 -5.53
C ASP A 43 -0.31 2.05 -4.03
N PHE A 44 -1.54 2.32 -3.57
CA PHE A 44 -1.83 2.42 -2.14
C PHE A 44 -1.78 1.07 -1.42
N VAL A 45 -2.27 -0.02 -2.04
CA VAL A 45 -2.08 -1.36 -1.46
C VAL A 45 -0.59 -1.66 -1.34
N ARG A 46 0.19 -1.39 -2.40
CA ARG A 46 1.65 -1.59 -2.39
C ARG A 46 2.33 -0.79 -1.28
N LEU A 47 2.06 0.51 -1.22
CA LEU A 47 2.66 1.44 -0.28
C LEU A 47 2.28 1.10 1.16
N PHE A 48 0.99 0.90 1.45
CA PHE A 48 0.53 0.66 2.82
C PHE A 48 0.97 -0.72 3.34
N VAL A 49 0.91 -1.75 2.51
CA VAL A 49 1.36 -3.09 2.91
C VAL A 49 2.87 -3.10 3.19
N THR A 50 3.67 -2.37 2.43
CA THR A 50 5.14 -2.35 2.61
C THR A 50 5.60 -1.37 3.69
N CYS A 51 4.94 -0.22 3.85
CA CYS A 51 5.45 0.87 4.70
C CYS A 51 4.75 1.04 6.06
N LEU A 52 3.57 0.44 6.28
CA LEU A 52 2.86 0.51 7.57
C LEU A 52 2.88 -0.83 8.31
N SER A 53 2.84 -0.83 9.64
CA SER A 53 2.51 -2.07 10.38
C SER A 53 1.07 -2.50 10.06
N GLY A 54 0.77 -3.78 10.30
CA GLY A 54 -0.58 -4.30 10.11
C GLY A 54 -1.63 -3.52 10.90
N LYS A 55 -1.32 -3.23 12.17
CA LYS A 55 -2.18 -2.42 13.06
C LYS A 55 -2.46 -1.02 12.51
N HIS A 56 -1.42 -0.27 12.13
CA HIS A 56 -1.60 1.10 11.63
C HIS A 56 -2.32 1.12 10.28
N ARG A 57 -2.04 0.15 9.39
CA ARG A 57 -2.76 0.02 8.12
C ARG A 57 -4.26 -0.13 8.36
N ARG A 58 -4.70 -1.07 9.21
CA ARG A 58 -6.13 -1.26 9.51
C ARG A 58 -6.78 -0.03 10.13
N ALA A 59 -6.06 0.66 11.02
CA ALA A 59 -6.59 1.83 11.72
C ALA A 59 -6.71 3.08 10.83
N HIS A 60 -5.79 3.27 9.86
CA HIS A 60 -5.63 4.56 9.19
C HIS A 60 -5.74 4.53 7.66
N TRP A 61 -5.91 3.38 7.01
CA TRP A 61 -5.90 3.34 5.54
C TRP A 61 -6.97 4.24 4.90
N GLU A 62 -8.15 4.38 5.50
CA GLU A 62 -9.20 5.28 4.97
C GLU A 62 -8.81 6.75 5.11
N GLU A 63 -8.35 7.15 6.29
CA GLU A 63 -7.86 8.50 6.58
C GLU A 63 -6.70 8.89 5.64
N LEU A 64 -5.76 7.98 5.41
CA LEU A 64 -4.63 8.22 4.51
C LEU A 64 -5.08 8.38 3.04
N LEU A 65 -6.08 7.62 2.59
CA LEU A 65 -6.67 7.81 1.26
C LEU A 65 -7.45 9.11 1.16
N GLU A 66 -8.12 9.54 2.22
CA GLU A 66 -8.80 10.85 2.30
C GLU A 66 -7.80 12.00 2.19
N VAL A 67 -6.69 11.93 2.92
CA VAL A 67 -5.60 12.92 2.85
C VAL A 67 -5.03 12.99 1.43
N PHE A 68 -4.73 11.84 0.82
CA PHE A 68 -4.27 11.81 -0.57
C PHE A 68 -5.30 12.40 -1.53
N TYR A 69 -6.58 12.04 -1.36
CA TYR A 69 -7.64 12.55 -2.22
C TYR A 69 -7.79 14.06 -2.09
N GLY A 70 -7.59 14.63 -0.90
CA GLY A 70 -7.49 16.07 -0.69
C GLY A 70 -6.39 16.70 -1.56
N TYR A 71 -5.17 16.18 -1.49
CA TYR A 71 -4.07 16.65 -2.34
C TYR A 71 -4.37 16.49 -3.83
N LEU A 72 -5.00 15.39 -4.25
CA LEU A 72 -5.40 15.19 -5.63
C LEU A 72 -6.35 16.31 -6.11
N LEU A 73 -7.34 16.67 -5.31
CA LEU A 73 -8.29 17.74 -5.66
C LEU A 73 -7.61 19.11 -5.72
N GLU A 74 -6.69 19.39 -4.79
CA GLU A 74 -5.90 20.62 -4.78
C GLU A 74 -5.05 20.74 -6.06
N GLU A 75 -4.33 19.67 -6.42
CA GLU A 75 -3.46 19.65 -7.61
C GLU A 75 -4.23 19.69 -8.93
N LEU A 76 -5.47 19.17 -8.97
CA LEU A 76 -6.32 19.27 -10.15
C LEU A 76 -6.85 20.69 -10.40
N GLY A 77 -6.88 21.55 -9.38
CA GLY A 77 -7.24 22.96 -9.53
C GLY A 77 -8.63 23.21 -10.17
N GLY A 78 -9.59 22.30 -9.95
CA GLY A 78 -10.94 22.37 -10.54
C GLY A 78 -11.09 21.69 -11.91
N SER A 79 -10.05 21.02 -12.40
CA SER A 79 -10.13 20.12 -13.56
C SER A 79 -11.00 18.90 -13.27
N GLU A 80 -11.36 18.15 -14.32
CA GLU A 80 -12.12 16.92 -14.20
C GLU A 80 -11.42 15.92 -13.25
N VAL A 81 -12.20 15.39 -12.30
CA VAL A 81 -11.69 14.46 -11.30
C VAL A 81 -11.86 13.02 -11.83
N PRO A 82 -10.77 12.24 -11.97
CA PRO A 82 -10.81 10.94 -12.65
C PRO A 82 -11.59 9.85 -11.89
N TYR A 83 -11.84 10.06 -10.60
CA TYR A 83 -12.57 9.14 -9.74
C TYR A 83 -13.02 9.80 -8.45
N THR A 84 -14.06 9.26 -7.81
CA THR A 84 -14.49 9.72 -6.48
C THR A 84 -13.65 9.09 -5.37
N LEU A 85 -13.69 9.68 -4.16
CA LEU A 85 -13.08 9.10 -2.96
C LEU A 85 -13.57 7.66 -2.69
N GLU A 86 -14.87 7.41 -2.83
CA GLU A 86 -15.43 6.07 -2.65
C GLU A 86 -14.94 5.09 -3.72
N GLN A 87 -14.74 5.55 -4.96
CA GLN A 87 -14.11 4.71 -5.98
C GLN A 87 -12.65 4.39 -5.65
N LEU A 88 -11.91 5.34 -5.07
CA LEU A 88 -10.55 5.10 -4.60
C LEU A 88 -10.53 4.05 -3.48
N LYS A 89 -11.33 4.25 -2.42
CA LYS A 89 -11.47 3.30 -1.31
C LYS A 89 -11.91 1.92 -1.79
N GLU A 90 -12.89 1.84 -2.68
CA GLU A 90 -13.36 0.57 -3.23
C GLU A 90 -12.30 -0.11 -4.11
N SER A 91 -11.53 0.67 -4.89
CA SER A 91 -10.42 0.12 -5.68
C SER A 91 -9.33 -0.50 -4.81
N TYR A 92 -9.01 0.12 -3.66
CA TYR A 92 -8.11 -0.43 -2.65
C TYR A 92 -8.63 -1.76 -2.10
N ARG A 93 -9.88 -1.79 -1.60
CA ARG A 93 -10.51 -3.02 -1.04
C ARG A 93 -10.58 -4.15 -2.07
N ARG A 94 -10.90 -3.84 -3.32
CA ARG A 94 -10.98 -4.83 -4.41
C ARG A 94 -9.62 -5.40 -4.80
N PHE A 95 -8.60 -4.55 -4.86
CA PHE A 95 -7.26 -4.95 -5.28
C PHE A 95 -6.48 -5.63 -4.14
N PHE A 96 -6.83 -5.36 -2.87
CA PHE A 96 -6.06 -5.82 -1.72
C PHE A 96 -5.68 -7.31 -1.75
N PRO A 97 -6.57 -8.27 -2.07
CA PRO A 97 -6.19 -9.69 -2.05
C PRO A 97 -5.02 -10.02 -2.98
N ILE A 98 -5.03 -9.44 -4.19
CA ILE A 98 -3.97 -9.64 -5.19
C ILE A 98 -2.71 -8.87 -4.78
N GLY A 99 -2.85 -7.58 -4.45
CA GLY A 99 -1.71 -6.74 -4.08
C GLY A 99 -1.00 -7.20 -2.80
N GLY A 100 -1.77 -7.64 -1.80
CA GLY A 100 -1.26 -8.24 -0.58
C GLY A 100 -0.52 -9.55 -0.84
N PHE A 101 -1.07 -10.42 -1.69
CA PHE A 101 -0.39 -11.67 -2.08
C PHE A 101 0.95 -11.40 -2.78
N ILE A 102 0.99 -10.45 -3.72
CA ILE A 102 2.23 -10.03 -4.39
C ILE A 102 3.22 -9.43 -3.38
N ALA A 103 2.76 -8.69 -2.37
CA ALA A 103 3.64 -8.16 -1.34
C ALA A 103 4.22 -9.27 -0.44
N LEU A 104 3.45 -10.31 -0.12
CA LEU A 104 3.92 -11.45 0.69
C LEU A 104 5.09 -12.18 0.04
N THR A 105 5.07 -12.36 -1.29
CA THR A 105 6.18 -13.04 -1.99
C THR A 105 7.50 -12.28 -1.86
N LEU A 106 7.43 -10.96 -1.70
CA LEU A 106 8.61 -10.11 -1.49
C LEU A 106 9.05 -10.05 -0.03
N MET A 107 8.16 -10.28 0.93
CA MET A 107 8.55 -10.38 2.34
C MET A 107 9.41 -11.62 2.61
N GLY A 108 9.26 -12.68 1.80
CA GLY A 108 10.14 -13.86 1.84
C GLY A 108 11.61 -13.53 1.62
N THR A 109 11.94 -12.67 0.65
CA THR A 109 13.33 -12.28 0.35
C THR A 109 13.92 -11.34 1.40
N LEU A 110 13.06 -10.58 2.10
CA LEU A 110 13.43 -9.79 3.28
C LEU A 110 13.92 -10.70 4.42
N PHE A 111 13.27 -11.84 4.68
CA PHE A 111 13.75 -12.79 5.70
C PHE A 111 15.17 -13.27 5.42
N GLU A 112 15.47 -13.69 4.19
CA GLU A 112 16.83 -14.13 3.82
C GLU A 112 17.87 -13.04 4.06
N SER A 113 17.51 -11.78 3.84
CA SER A 113 18.37 -10.63 4.10
C SER A 113 18.53 -10.36 5.60
N LEU A 114 17.46 -10.55 6.40
CA LEU A 114 17.47 -10.40 7.85
C LEU A 114 18.37 -11.43 8.55
N PHE A 115 18.40 -12.67 8.07
CA PHE A 115 19.28 -13.72 8.62
C PHE A 115 20.77 -13.46 8.37
N LYS A 116 21.13 -12.52 7.49
CA LYS A 116 22.52 -12.09 7.27
C LYS A 116 23.02 -11.06 8.29
N TYR A 117 22.13 -10.49 9.12
CA TYR A 117 22.54 -9.56 10.17
C TYR A 117 23.20 -10.29 11.34
N SER A 118 24.38 -9.82 11.74
CA SER A 118 25.15 -10.34 12.87
C SER A 118 24.61 -9.90 14.23
N ASP A 119 23.90 -8.76 14.29
CA ASP A 119 23.27 -8.25 15.52
C ASP A 119 21.99 -9.04 15.83
N GLU A 120 22.01 -9.81 16.92
CA GLU A 120 20.88 -10.67 17.30
C GLU A 120 19.66 -9.88 17.75
N GLY A 121 19.85 -8.75 18.45
CA GLY A 121 18.76 -7.92 18.96
C GLY A 121 18.02 -7.22 17.83
N LEU A 122 18.77 -6.67 16.87
CA LEU A 122 18.21 -6.07 15.66
C LEU A 122 17.50 -7.11 14.81
N ARG A 123 18.11 -8.29 14.62
CA ARG A 123 17.52 -9.41 13.88
C ARG A 123 16.18 -9.84 14.50
N GLN A 124 16.12 -10.01 15.82
CA GLN A 124 14.90 -10.38 16.54
C GLN A 124 13.79 -9.34 16.35
N LYS A 125 14.10 -8.06 16.52
CA LYS A 125 13.13 -6.97 16.32
C LYS A 125 12.59 -6.90 14.89
N CYS A 126 13.45 -7.11 13.91
CA CYS A 126 13.05 -7.18 12.51
C CYS A 126 12.14 -8.38 12.23
N LEU A 127 12.47 -9.56 12.76
CA LEU A 127 11.64 -10.76 12.62
C LEU A 127 10.24 -10.53 13.20
N GLU A 128 10.14 -9.95 14.40
CA GLU A 128 8.85 -9.60 15.02
C GLU A 128 8.03 -8.66 14.14
N THR A 129 8.69 -7.66 13.56
CA THR A 129 8.03 -6.69 12.66
C THR A 129 7.52 -7.35 11.38
N VAL A 130 8.31 -8.24 10.77
CA VAL A 130 7.92 -8.95 9.54
C VAL A 130 6.81 -9.95 9.82
N CYS A 131 6.89 -10.72 10.91
CA CYS A 131 5.85 -11.67 11.29
C CYS A 131 4.51 -10.97 11.56
N GLU A 132 4.49 -9.87 12.33
CA GLU A 132 3.27 -9.07 12.53
C GLU A 132 2.67 -8.63 11.20
N LYS A 133 3.51 -8.13 10.29
CA LYS A 133 3.04 -7.67 8.98
C LYS A 133 2.43 -8.81 8.16
N ILE A 134 3.05 -9.99 8.17
CA ILE A 134 2.56 -11.17 7.44
C ILE A 134 1.22 -11.64 7.99
N ASP A 135 1.10 -11.78 9.31
CA ASP A 135 -0.14 -12.22 9.96
C ASP A 135 -1.31 -11.31 9.55
N PHE A 136 -1.13 -10.00 9.68
CA PHE A 136 -2.15 -9.03 9.31
C PHE A 136 -2.45 -9.01 7.81
N VAL A 137 -1.44 -9.18 6.95
CA VAL A 137 -1.66 -9.20 5.50
C VAL A 137 -2.43 -10.46 5.08
N LEU A 138 -2.13 -11.62 5.66
CA LEU A 138 -2.87 -12.86 5.39
C LEU A 138 -4.34 -12.72 5.78
N ASP A 139 -4.61 -12.26 7.01
CA ASP A 139 -5.97 -11.98 7.48
C ASP A 139 -6.70 -11.00 6.55
N ASP A 140 -6.05 -9.90 6.15
CA ASP A 140 -6.65 -8.89 5.28
C ASP A 140 -6.93 -9.46 3.88
N ILE A 141 -6.04 -10.30 3.33
CA ILE A 141 -6.26 -10.99 2.06
C ILE A 141 -7.53 -11.84 2.14
N PHE A 142 -7.67 -12.67 3.17
CA PHE A 142 -8.85 -13.52 3.33
C PHE A 142 -10.12 -12.70 3.52
N TYR A 143 -10.08 -11.68 4.37
CA TYR A 143 -11.21 -10.80 4.63
C TYR A 143 -11.68 -10.10 3.34
N TYR A 144 -10.78 -9.42 2.61
CA TYR A 144 -11.15 -8.72 1.39
C TYR A 144 -11.50 -9.69 0.26
N HIS A 145 -10.90 -10.87 0.19
CA HIS A 145 -11.27 -11.89 -0.80
C HIS A 145 -12.71 -12.39 -0.60
N ASP A 146 -13.07 -12.73 0.64
CA ASP A 146 -14.43 -13.14 0.98
C ASP A 146 -15.43 -12.01 0.68
N ARG A 147 -15.14 -10.78 1.16
CA ARG A 147 -15.95 -9.58 0.84
C ARG A 147 -16.18 -9.44 -0.66
N ASN A 148 -15.11 -9.47 -1.45
CA ASN A 148 -15.18 -9.26 -2.90
C ASN A 148 -15.96 -10.39 -3.61
N THR A 149 -15.82 -11.63 -3.12
CA THR A 149 -16.56 -12.79 -3.64
C THR A 149 -18.06 -12.68 -3.35
N ARG A 150 -18.45 -12.22 -2.15
CA ARG A 150 -19.86 -11.98 -1.80
C ARG A 150 -20.49 -10.89 -2.65
N ILE A 151 -19.79 -9.77 -2.86
CA ILE A 151 -20.25 -8.70 -3.76
C ILE A 151 -20.47 -9.23 -5.18
N GLN A 152 -19.56 -10.07 -5.70
CA GLN A 152 -19.71 -10.66 -7.04
C GLN A 152 -20.95 -11.56 -7.16
N LYS A 153 -21.38 -12.19 -6.06
CA LYS A 153 -22.61 -12.99 -5.99
C LYS A 153 -23.88 -12.15 -5.76
N GLY A 154 -23.76 -10.83 -5.61
CA GLY A 154 -24.88 -9.93 -5.32
C GLY A 154 -25.32 -9.93 -3.85
N GLU A 155 -24.49 -10.45 -2.95
CA GLU A 155 -24.76 -10.46 -1.51
C GLU A 155 -24.43 -9.11 -0.89
N GLN A 156 -25.19 -8.71 0.15
CA GLN A 156 -24.84 -7.54 0.94
C GLN A 156 -23.63 -7.83 1.84
N VAL A 157 -22.71 -6.89 1.91
CA VAL A 157 -21.57 -6.90 2.82
C VAL A 157 -21.65 -5.67 3.72
N ALA A 158 -21.42 -5.89 5.01
CA ALA A 158 -21.27 -4.83 6.01
C ALA A 158 -19.92 -4.13 5.85
#